data_AF-A0A957IDK0-F1
#
_entry.id   AF-A0A957IDK0-F1
#
_cell.length_a   1.000
_cell.length_b   1.000
_cell.length_c   1.000
_cell.angle_alpha   90.00
_cell.angle_beta   90.00
_cell.angle_gamma   90.00
#
_symmetry.space_group_name_H-M   'P 1'
#
loop_
_entity.id
_entity.type
_entity.pdbx_description
1 polymer ?
#
loop_
_entity_poly.entity_id
_entity_poly.type
_entity_poly.pdbx_seq_one_letter_code
_entity_poly.pdbx_strand_id
1 'polypeptide(L)'
;MDMIEIRPLTTMEACLEAEFVQKQAWTIGDAEVVPAHLLHSLQHVGAAVLGAYDGMQMVGMSLAVIGTVASLDTRIDPVAAARLQMYSA
;
A
#
# COMPACT_ATOMS: atom_id res chain seq x y z
N MET A 1 -6.97 -23.55 -8.00
CA MET A 1 -6.36 -22.21 -8.06
C MET A 1 -7.15 -21.48 -9.10
N ASP A 2 -8.03 -20.59 -8.65
CA ASP A 2 -8.74 -19.70 -9.54
C ASP A 2 -7.79 -18.58 -9.99
N MET A 3 -8.27 -17.74 -10.90
CA MET A 3 -7.53 -16.57 -11.36
C MET A 3 -7.39 -15.57 -10.19
N ILE A 4 -6.15 -15.19 -9.88
CA ILE A 4 -5.89 -14.15 -8.85
C ILE A 4 -6.38 -12.80 -9.36
N GLU A 5 -7.26 -12.15 -8.60
CA GLU A 5 -7.76 -10.82 -8.91
C GLU A 5 -7.03 -9.76 -8.08
N ILE A 6 -6.54 -8.71 -8.75
CA ILE A 6 -5.87 -7.58 -8.09
C ILE A 6 -6.85 -6.43 -7.94
N ARG A 7 -7.07 -5.96 -6.71
CA ARG A 7 -8.02 -4.89 -6.39
C ARG A 7 -7.39 -3.82 -5.48
N PRO A 8 -7.73 -2.53 -5.63
CA PRO A 8 -7.33 -1.50 -4.66
C PRO A 8 -7.98 -1.74 -3.29
N LEU A 9 -7.24 -1.47 -2.21
CA LEU A 9 -7.78 -1.55 -0.84
C LEU A 9 -8.44 -0.21 -0.47
N THR A 10 -9.73 -0.07 -0.76
CA THR A 10 -10.48 1.19 -0.54
C THR A 10 -11.29 1.21 0.75
N THR A 11 -11.37 0.10 1.48
CA THR A 11 -12.14 -0.01 2.72
C THR A 11 -11.25 -0.40 3.89
N MET A 12 -11.69 -0.09 5.11
CA MET A 12 -10.96 -0.45 6.33
C MET A 12 -10.90 -1.97 6.52
N GLU A 13 -11.96 -2.68 6.16
CA GLU A 13 -12.04 -4.14 6.24
C GLU A 13 -10.96 -4.79 5.38
N ALA A 14 -10.79 -4.29 4.15
CA ALA A 14 -9.74 -4.77 3.25
C ALA A 14 -8.33 -4.46 3.79
N CYS A 15 -8.15 -3.32 4.47
CA CYS A 15 -6.88 -2.97 5.12
C CYS A 15 -6.57 -3.86 6.34
N LEU A 16 -7.59 -4.25 7.11
CA LEU A 16 -7.45 -5.21 8.22
C LEU A 16 -7.08 -6.61 7.72
N GLU A 17 -7.66 -7.03 6.60
CA GLU A 17 -7.30 -8.28 5.94
C GLU A 17 -5.83 -8.26 5.48
N ALA A 18 -5.37 -7.14 4.92
CA ALA A 18 -3.98 -6.94 4.53
C ALA A 18 -3.01 -6.99 5.71
N GLU A 19 -3.37 -6.40 6.87
CA GLU A 19 -2.62 -6.54 8.13
C GLU A 19 -2.48 -8.00 8.57
N PHE A 20 -3.55 -8.79 8.46
CA PHE A 20 -3.51 -10.23 8.74
C PHE A 20 -2.60 -11.01 7.78
N VAL A 21 -2.64 -10.67 6.48
CA VAL A 21 -1.77 -11.26 5.46
C VAL A 21 -0.29 -10.97 5.75
N GLN A 22 0.07 -9.75 6.16
CA GLN A 22 1.46 -9.41 6.54
C GLN A 22 1.99 -10.28 7.68
N LYS A 23 1.19 -10.45 8.74
CA LYS A 23 1.55 -11.29 9.91
C LYS A 23 1.82 -12.73 9.50
N GLN A 24 0.95 -13.30 8.67
CA GLN A 24 1.10 -14.68 8.22
C GLN A 24 2.25 -14.86 7.23
N ALA A 25 2.39 -13.96 6.25
CA ALA A 25 3.39 -14.07 5.21
C ALA A 25 4.83 -13.88 5.73
N TRP A 26 5.01 -12.98 6.69
CA TRP A 26 6.34 -12.65 7.22
C TRP A 26 6.63 -13.21 8.61
N THR A 27 5.65 -13.85 9.27
CA THR A 27 5.80 -14.40 10.63
C THR A 27 6.30 -13.34 11.62
N ILE A 28 5.79 -12.12 11.46
CA ILE A 28 6.18 -10.95 12.26
C ILE A 28 5.11 -10.60 13.31
N GLY A 29 5.54 -9.95 14.39
CA GLY A 29 4.65 -9.47 15.45
C GLY A 29 3.95 -8.16 15.09
N ASP A 30 2.97 -7.77 15.91
CA ASP A 30 2.13 -6.58 15.68
C ASP A 30 2.93 -5.27 15.48
N ALA A 31 4.10 -5.14 16.12
CA ALA A 31 4.93 -3.94 16.06
C ALA A 31 5.65 -3.74 14.71
N GLU A 32 5.78 -4.80 13.91
CA GLU A 32 6.51 -4.78 12.63
C GLU A 32 5.57 -4.67 11.43
N VAL A 33 4.27 -4.84 11.66
CA VAL A 33 3.25 -4.82 10.61
C VAL A 33 2.87 -3.38 10.28
N VAL A 34 2.64 -3.09 9.00
CA VAL A 34 2.01 -1.83 8.59
C VAL A 34 0.55 -1.85 9.04
N PRO A 35 0.13 -0.99 9.99
CA PRO A 35 -1.22 -1.06 10.55
C PRO A 35 -2.30 -0.70 9.52
N ALA A 36 -3.49 -1.30 9.65
CA ALA A 36 -4.60 -1.08 8.73
C ALA A 36 -4.96 0.40 8.51
N HIS A 37 -4.96 1.21 9.57
CA HIS A 37 -5.27 2.64 9.45
C HIS A 37 -4.20 3.43 8.68
N LEU A 38 -2.93 2.99 8.73
CA LEU A 38 -1.86 3.59 7.94
C LEU A 38 -2.02 3.20 6.47
N LEU A 39 -2.31 1.93 6.16
CA LEU A 39 -2.64 1.49 4.79
C LEU A 39 -3.80 2.28 4.20
N HIS A 40 -4.89 2.42 4.95
CA HIS A 40 -6.04 3.20 4.53
C HIS A 40 -5.66 4.67 4.26
N SER A 41 -4.87 5.28 5.14
CA SER A 41 -4.40 6.67 4.96
C SER A 41 -3.52 6.82 3.73
N LEU A 42 -2.61 5.88 3.50
CA LEU A 42 -1.69 5.85 2.36
C LEU A 42 -2.44 5.80 1.03
N GLN A 43 -3.53 5.03 0.97
CA GLN A 43 -4.39 4.97 -0.21
C GLN A 43 -5.02 6.33 -0.56
N HIS A 44 -5.31 7.17 0.43
CA HIS A 44 -5.88 8.51 0.20
C HIS A 44 -4.83 9.55 -0.23
N VAL A 45 -3.56 9.36 0.13
CA VAL A 45 -2.47 10.31 -0.19
C VAL A 45 -1.69 9.94 -1.45
N GLY A 46 -2.20 9.00 -2.25
CA GLY A 46 -1.65 8.65 -3.56
C GLY A 46 -0.64 7.51 -3.56
N ALA A 47 -0.52 6.76 -2.46
CA ALA A 47 0.13 5.45 -2.51
C ALA A 47 -0.74 4.47 -3.30
N ALA A 48 -0.12 3.45 -3.91
CA ALA A 48 -0.83 2.31 -4.46
C ALA A 48 -0.90 1.21 -3.40
N VAL A 49 -2.08 0.99 -2.83
CA VAL A 49 -2.35 -0.10 -1.89
C VAL A 49 -3.27 -1.12 -2.56
N LEU A 50 -2.75 -2.31 -2.84
CA LEU A 50 -3.42 -3.35 -3.63
C LEU A 50 -3.49 -4.68 -2.86
N GLY A 51 -4.59 -5.42 -3.02
CA GLY A 51 -4.76 -6.79 -2.55
C GLY A 51 -4.83 -7.77 -3.71
N ALA A 52 -4.32 -8.98 -3.49
CA ALA A 52 -4.43 -10.12 -4.39
C ALA A 52 -5.42 -11.13 -3.80
N TYR A 53 -6.47 -11.47 -4.55
CA TYR A 53 -7.59 -12.28 -4.09
C TYR A 53 -7.68 -13.61 -4.85
N ASP A 54 -7.78 -14.73 -4.11
CA ASP A 54 -8.25 -16.02 -4.62
C ASP A 54 -9.71 -16.17 -4.19
N GLY A 55 -10.64 -15.86 -5.10
CA GLY A 55 -12.07 -15.74 -4.80
C GLY A 55 -12.37 -14.56 -3.85
N MET A 56 -12.83 -14.86 -2.63
CA MET A 56 -13.14 -13.85 -1.61
C MET A 56 -12.01 -13.63 -0.60
N GLN A 57 -10.94 -14.42 -0.66
CA GLN A 57 -9.86 -14.39 0.31
C GLN A 57 -8.65 -13.64 -0.25
N MET A 58 -8.15 -12.64 0.48
CA MET A 58 -6.87 -12.02 0.18
C MET A 58 -5.74 -12.99 0.55
N VAL A 59 -4.88 -13.24 -0.43
CA VAL A 59 -3.69 -14.12 -0.32
C VAL A 59 -2.38 -13.34 -0.44
N GLY A 60 -2.45 -12.04 -0.72
CA GLY A 60 -1.28 -11.18 -0.83
C GLY A 60 -1.65 -9.69 -0.85
N MET A 61 -0.68 -8.84 -0.55
CA MET A 61 -0.83 -7.38 -0.68
C MET A 61 0.42 -6.73 -1.26
N SER A 62 0.25 -5.54 -1.83
CA SER A 62 1.33 -4.67 -2.26
C SER A 62 1.08 -3.25 -1.75
N LEU A 63 2.14 -2.65 -1.21
CA LEU A 63 2.18 -1.24 -0.84
C LEU A 63 3.30 -0.58 -1.64
N ALA A 64 2.96 0.44 -2.42
CA ALA A 64 3.93 1.26 -3.13
C ALA A 64 3.68 2.75 -2.85
N VAL A 65 4.72 3.47 -2.50
CA VAL A 65 4.71 4.92 -2.31
C VAL A 65 5.61 5.59 -3.34
N ILE A 66 5.29 6.80 -3.73
CA ILE A 66 6.14 7.58 -4.62
C ILE A 66 7.36 8.05 -3.83
N GLY A 67 8.55 7.61 -4.22
CA GLY A 67 9.79 8.16 -3.72
C GLY A 67 10.12 9.49 -4.41
N THR A 68 10.62 10.47 -3.66
CA THR A 68 11.30 11.62 -4.26
C THR A 68 12.80 11.33 -4.24
N VAL A 69 13.41 11.34 -5.41
CA VAL A 69 14.86 11.16 -5.57
C VAL A 69 15.43 12.47 -6.08
N ALA A 70 16.23 13.13 -5.26
CA ALA A 70 16.80 14.44 -5.57
C ALA A 70 17.78 14.42 -6.76
N SER A 71 18.25 13.23 -7.18
CA SER A 71 19.32 13.05 -8.16
C SER A 71 18.92 12.33 -9.46
N LEU A 72 17.61 12.12 -9.73
CA LEU A 72 17.19 11.67 -11.06
C LEU A 72 17.06 12.87 -12.01
N ASP A 73 18.12 13.13 -12.77
CA ASP A 73 18.17 14.19 -13.80
C ASP A 73 17.14 14.01 -14.93
N THR A 74 16.36 12.92 -14.95
CA THR A 74 15.60 12.47 -16.13
C THR A 74 14.10 12.23 -15.94
N ARG A 75 13.48 12.77 -14.88
CA ARG A 75 12.03 13.12 -14.72
C ARG A 75 11.44 12.60 -13.41
N ILE A 76 10.96 13.55 -12.61
CA ILE A 76 9.69 13.45 -11.89
C ILE A 76 8.98 14.78 -12.16
N ASP A 77 7.71 14.72 -12.56
CA ASP A 77 6.87 15.90 -12.70
C ASP A 77 7.00 16.75 -11.42
N PRO A 78 7.57 17.97 -11.50
CA PRO A 78 7.83 18.80 -10.32
C PRO A 78 6.55 19.09 -9.54
N VAL A 79 5.38 19.01 -10.18
CA VAL A 79 4.08 19.18 -9.53
C VAL A 79 3.74 17.97 -8.66
N ALA A 80 4.04 16.74 -9.10
CA ALA A 80 3.81 15.53 -8.30
C ALA A 80 4.74 15.48 -7.08
N ALA A 81 6.02 15.82 -7.26
CA ALA A 81 6.99 15.89 -6.16
C ALA A 81 6.65 16.99 -5.14
N ALA A 82 6.23 18.17 -5.60
CA ALA A 82 5.82 19.28 -4.74
C ALA A 82 4.55 18.96 -3.92
N ARG A 83 3.59 18.24 -4.51
CA ARG A 83 2.39 17.78 -3.79
C ARG A 83 2.76 16.79 -2.69
N LEU A 84 3.67 15.86 -2.96
CA LEU A 84 4.13 14.91 -1.95
C LEU A 84 4.87 15.61 -0.79
N GLN A 85 5.74 16.59 -1.10
CA GLN A 85 6.43 17.41 -0.08
C GLN A 85 5.46 18.24 0.77
N MET A 86 4.40 18.80 0.18
CA MET A 86 3.41 19.58 0.93
C MET A 86 2.62 18.75 1.95
N TYR A 87 2.50 17.43 1.75
CA TYR A 87 1.72 16.55 2.63
C TYR A 87 2.57 15.60 3.50
N SER A 88 3.89 15.60 3.33
CA SER A 88 4.82 14.87 4.19
C SER A 88 5.25 15.77 5.36
N ALA A 89 4.46 15.79 6.44
CA ALA A 89 4.84 16.41 7.71
C ALA A 89 5.93 15.61 8.43
#